data_AF-A1RSI3-F1
#
_entry.id   AF-A1RSI3-F1
#
_cell.length_a   1.000
_cell.length_b   1.000
_cell.length_c   1.000
_cell.angle_alpha   90.00
_cell.angle_beta   90.00
_cell.angle_gamma   90.00
#
_symmetry.space_group_name_H-M   'P 1'
#
loop_
_entity.id
_entity.type
_entity.pdbx_description
1 polymer ?
#
loop_
_entity_poly.entity_id
_entity_poly.type
_entity_poly.pdbx_seq_one_letter_code
_entity_poly.pdbx_strand_id
1 'polypeptide(L)'
;MVVFRVIRVDLSTEKITEEVYKEDVLRKFLGGRGLGSYLALKEIPRGIDPFSPSNKLYIFTGPLSGLATLATSRVTVVTKSPLTGSLTHSNAGGNFAYMLRRAGYDGIIVEGKAEEPVYILIKEGEVSIRPAKHIWGKWTGAATKALLEDAGFEGDERKAGVATIGPAGENLSRIAGIRFSDYERFAGRGGVGAVMGSKRLKGIVAWGTRDLYSLVVDRKKWIEETSKLAQRIANGPTAKTLHTYGTNILMNIINSVGGLPTRNFETGYFEEAEKISGEYIKQNYVVEVHGCAQCPIACTQMVEVKSGPYKFIGKAKYEYENTWALGANLGVGNPEADLKLQKLANELGFDTISLGNTLAVAIELAKKGKLNIPLEWGDPTPLIDLVYKMAYRDGIGDELAEGDYRLAMKYGEPEAFVGSRGQGFPAYDPRALKSFAIAYVTANRGGDHLEAYGPTWEVLGVPEKVDPLCETSECIKKKVELVVYAQHLMALADSVTFCKFATLDKEGLFEKDLAHLFNLAFGWDVTPEEMLMIGERIFNIERLFHVKEGRWVRDELPPRLRKELPTGPAKGHGALKTFEEGIKEYYAIRGWVDGKPTYETLKRLGLEEFQYLL
;
A
#
# COMPACT_ATOMS: atom_id res chain seq x y z
N MET A 1 -18.01 23.60 -10.84
CA MET A 1 -18.02 22.18 -11.25
C MET A 1 -16.63 21.62 -11.08
N VAL A 2 -16.50 20.51 -10.35
CA VAL A 2 -15.21 19.83 -10.17
C VAL A 2 -14.92 19.03 -11.44
N VAL A 3 -13.71 19.18 -11.95
CA VAL A 3 -13.20 18.38 -13.07
C VAL A 3 -11.86 17.78 -12.68
N PHE A 4 -11.60 16.58 -13.18
CA PHE A 4 -10.32 15.90 -13.05
C PHE A 4 -9.60 15.92 -14.38
N ARG A 5 -8.45 16.59 -14.44
CA ARG A 5 -7.62 16.66 -15.64
C ARG A 5 -6.55 15.58 -15.57
N VAL A 6 -6.59 14.62 -16.48
CA VAL A 6 -5.71 13.46 -16.49
C VAL A 6 -4.86 13.52 -17.76
N ILE A 7 -3.55 13.36 -17.60
CA ILE A 7 -2.64 13.21 -18.74
C ILE A 7 -2.62 11.73 -19.11
N ARG A 8 -2.82 11.41 -20.38
CA ARG A 8 -2.50 10.08 -20.94
C ARG A 8 -1.23 10.18 -21.77
N VAL A 9 -0.25 9.33 -21.43
CA VAL A 9 1.04 9.23 -22.10
C VAL A 9 1.18 7.82 -22.67
N ASP A 10 1.22 7.74 -24.00
CA ASP A 10 1.62 6.52 -24.71
C ASP A 10 3.12 6.58 -24.99
N LEU A 11 3.89 5.77 -24.27
CA LEU A 11 5.34 5.74 -24.39
C LEU A 11 5.83 5.08 -25.69
N SER A 12 4.99 4.33 -26.40
CA SER A 12 5.37 3.71 -27.67
C SER A 12 5.26 4.69 -28.85
N THR A 13 4.35 5.66 -28.77
CA THR A 13 4.15 6.67 -29.82
C THR A 13 4.60 8.06 -29.40
N GLU A 14 5.05 8.21 -28.14
CA GLU A 14 5.34 9.47 -27.46
C GLU A 14 4.16 10.46 -27.45
N LYS A 15 2.93 9.95 -27.69
CA LYS A 15 1.74 10.77 -27.73
C LYS A 15 1.30 11.15 -26.33
N ILE A 16 1.10 12.45 -26.13
CA ILE A 16 0.56 13.03 -24.89
C ILE A 16 -0.81 13.61 -25.19
N THR A 17 -1.81 13.20 -24.42
CA THR A 17 -3.18 13.73 -24.52
C THR A 17 -3.72 14.07 -23.14
N GLU A 18 -4.73 14.95 -23.12
CA GLU A 18 -5.43 15.32 -21.91
C GLU A 18 -6.87 14.78 -21.97
N GLU A 19 -7.30 14.15 -20.87
CA GLU A 19 -8.65 13.70 -20.64
C GLU A 19 -9.26 14.47 -19.47
N VAL A 20 -10.56 14.78 -19.57
CA VAL A 20 -11.29 15.48 -18.52
C VAL A 20 -12.44 14.62 -18.02
N TYR A 21 -12.35 14.20 -16.76
CA TYR A 21 -13.41 13.48 -16.06
C TYR A 21 -14.29 14.47 -15.31
N LYS A 22 -15.60 14.38 -15.56
CA LYS A 22 -16.60 15.31 -15.02
C LYS A 22 -17.27 14.75 -13.77
N GLU A 23 -18.08 15.61 -13.15
CA GLU A 23 -18.71 15.37 -11.86
C GLU A 23 -19.57 14.09 -11.80
N ASP A 24 -20.18 13.64 -12.89
CA ASP A 24 -20.96 12.41 -12.97
C ASP A 24 -20.13 11.15 -12.70
N VAL A 25 -18.90 11.10 -13.23
CA VAL A 25 -17.94 10.04 -12.95
C VAL A 25 -17.33 10.22 -11.56
N LEU A 26 -16.96 11.45 -11.21
CA LEU A 26 -16.31 11.75 -9.93
C LEU A 26 -17.23 11.51 -8.73
N ARG A 27 -18.55 11.73 -8.85
CA ARG A 27 -19.51 11.38 -7.79
C ARG A 27 -19.64 9.88 -7.57
N LYS A 28 -19.33 9.05 -8.58
CA LYS A 28 -19.39 7.59 -8.46
C LYS A 28 -18.09 6.98 -7.94
N PHE A 29 -16.94 7.54 -8.33
CA PHE A 29 -15.62 6.92 -8.14
C PHE A 29 -14.56 7.83 -7.54
N LEU A 30 -14.84 9.12 -7.39
CA LEU A 30 -13.91 10.12 -6.88
C LEU A 30 -12.62 10.14 -7.73
N GLY A 31 -11.45 10.06 -7.09
CA GLY A 31 -10.15 9.93 -7.75
C GLY A 31 -9.42 8.69 -7.27
N GLY A 32 -8.10 8.76 -7.19
CA GLY A 32 -7.23 7.78 -6.54
C GLY A 32 -7.55 6.33 -6.92
N ARG A 33 -7.83 5.49 -5.91
CA ARG A 33 -8.20 4.08 -6.07
C ARG A 33 -9.45 3.91 -6.94
N GLY A 34 -10.52 4.63 -6.66
CA GLY A 34 -11.82 4.44 -7.31
C GLY A 34 -11.79 4.69 -8.81
N LEU A 35 -11.33 5.87 -9.23
CA LEU A 35 -11.21 6.17 -10.67
C LEU A 35 -10.19 5.25 -11.36
N GLY A 36 -9.07 4.95 -10.69
CA GLY A 36 -8.05 4.04 -11.22
C GLY A 36 -8.59 2.62 -11.44
N SER A 37 -9.33 2.07 -10.47
CA SER A 37 -9.93 0.74 -10.55
C SER A 37 -11.04 0.68 -11.61
N TYR A 38 -11.87 1.74 -11.73
CA TYR A 38 -12.89 1.85 -12.77
C TYR A 38 -12.29 1.81 -14.18
N LEU A 39 -11.30 2.65 -14.44
CA LEU A 39 -10.62 2.70 -15.74
C LEU A 39 -9.84 1.41 -16.00
N ALA A 40 -9.17 0.85 -15.00
CA ALA A 40 -8.48 -0.43 -15.13
C ALA A 40 -9.42 -1.55 -15.58
N LEU A 41 -10.61 -1.67 -14.97
CA LEU A 41 -11.59 -2.68 -15.35
C LEU A 41 -12.09 -2.50 -16.80
N LYS A 42 -12.23 -1.25 -17.27
CA LYS A 42 -12.65 -0.94 -18.64
C LYS A 42 -11.56 -1.13 -19.68
N GLU A 43 -10.36 -0.66 -19.39
CA GLU A 43 -9.32 -0.44 -20.41
C GLU A 43 -8.19 -1.48 -20.42
N ILE A 44 -7.97 -2.22 -19.33
CA ILE A 44 -6.96 -3.30 -19.34
C ILE A 44 -7.59 -4.54 -19.97
N PRO A 45 -7.09 -5.06 -21.09
CA PRO A 45 -7.66 -6.27 -21.68
C PRO A 45 -7.51 -7.48 -20.77
N ARG A 46 -8.48 -8.39 -20.81
CA ARG A 46 -8.43 -9.65 -20.04
C ARG A 46 -7.22 -10.47 -20.46
N GLY A 47 -6.57 -11.13 -19.50
CA GLY A 47 -5.60 -12.18 -19.78
C GLY A 47 -4.25 -11.71 -20.32
N ILE A 48 -4.01 -10.40 -20.44
CA ILE A 48 -2.70 -9.88 -20.83
C ILE A 48 -1.62 -10.28 -19.81
N ASP A 49 -0.38 -10.43 -20.28
CA ASP A 49 0.79 -10.41 -19.41
C ASP A 49 0.87 -9.04 -18.70
N PRO A 50 0.99 -8.98 -17.37
CA PRO A 50 1.20 -7.73 -16.64
C PRO A 50 2.40 -6.88 -17.12
N PHE A 51 3.41 -7.47 -17.77
CA PHE A 51 4.53 -6.72 -18.33
C PHE A 51 4.31 -6.21 -19.76
N SER A 52 3.19 -6.58 -20.39
CA SER A 52 2.83 -6.13 -21.74
C SER A 52 2.68 -4.61 -21.83
N PRO A 53 3.06 -3.97 -22.97
CA PRO A 53 2.77 -2.58 -23.25
C PRO A 53 1.27 -2.21 -23.12
N SER A 54 0.36 -3.18 -23.30
CA SER A 54 -1.10 -2.98 -23.16
C SER A 54 -1.57 -2.84 -21.71
N ASN A 55 -0.76 -3.24 -20.73
CA ASN A 55 -1.04 -2.94 -19.32
C ASN A 55 -0.89 -1.43 -19.09
N LYS A 56 -1.59 -0.87 -18.10
CA LYS A 56 -1.60 0.57 -17.83
C LYS A 56 -1.22 0.85 -16.38
N LEU A 57 -0.53 1.96 -16.15
CA LEU A 57 -0.33 2.53 -14.82
C LEU A 57 -1.22 3.75 -14.67
N TYR A 58 -2.11 3.72 -13.69
CA TYR A 58 -2.94 4.87 -13.30
C TYR A 58 -2.37 5.45 -12.01
N ILE A 59 -1.85 6.66 -12.06
CA ILE A 59 -1.24 7.35 -10.91
C ILE A 59 -2.10 8.56 -10.61
N PHE A 60 -3.03 8.42 -9.68
CA PHE A 60 -4.10 9.39 -9.44
C PHE A 60 -4.06 9.98 -8.04
N THR A 61 -4.34 11.29 -8.00
CA THR A 61 -4.65 12.03 -6.78
C THR A 61 -6.15 11.92 -6.49
N GLY A 62 -6.61 12.51 -5.39
CA GLY A 62 -8.03 12.59 -5.03
C GLY A 62 -8.56 14.03 -5.05
N PRO A 63 -9.89 14.22 -5.06
CA PRO A 63 -10.50 15.54 -5.20
C PRO A 63 -10.06 16.55 -4.13
N LEU A 64 -9.71 16.05 -2.94
CA LEU A 64 -9.27 16.87 -1.81
C LEU A 64 -7.75 17.00 -1.68
N SER A 65 -6.94 16.39 -2.56
CA SER A 65 -5.49 16.44 -2.40
C SER A 65 -4.96 17.86 -2.48
N GLY A 66 -4.16 18.27 -1.50
CA GLY A 66 -3.56 19.59 -1.52
C GLY A 66 -4.48 20.73 -1.09
N LEU A 67 -5.77 20.45 -0.86
CA LEU A 67 -6.77 21.48 -0.50
C LEU A 67 -6.81 21.77 1.00
N ALA A 68 -6.23 20.93 1.86
CA ALA A 68 -6.28 21.16 3.29
C ALA A 68 -5.16 20.42 4.04
N THR A 69 -4.79 20.96 5.20
CA THR A 69 -3.86 20.35 6.18
C THR A 69 -4.52 19.20 6.94
N LEU A 70 -5.04 18.22 6.20
CA LEU A 70 -5.78 17.07 6.72
C LEU A 70 -5.16 15.75 6.23
N ALA A 71 -3.85 15.71 5.97
CA ALA A 71 -3.17 14.53 5.43
C ALA A 71 -3.73 14.07 4.07
N THR A 72 -4.01 15.03 3.18
CA THR A 72 -4.61 14.82 1.85
C THR A 72 -3.57 14.68 0.73
N SER A 73 -2.26 14.63 1.02
CA SER A 73 -1.22 14.59 -0.01
C SER A 73 -0.92 13.19 -0.55
N ARG A 74 -1.81 12.21 -0.35
CA ARG A 74 -1.59 10.84 -0.82
C ARG A 74 -1.78 10.73 -2.34
N VAL A 75 -1.17 9.71 -2.94
CA VAL A 75 -1.34 9.32 -4.34
C VAL A 75 -1.56 7.81 -4.41
N THR A 76 -2.42 7.36 -5.32
CA THR A 76 -2.69 5.94 -5.53
C THR A 76 -2.24 5.51 -6.93
N VAL A 77 -1.50 4.41 -6.98
CA VAL A 77 -1.08 3.72 -8.21
C VAL A 77 -1.95 2.48 -8.39
N VAL A 78 -2.61 2.36 -9.55
CA VAL A 78 -3.44 1.20 -9.91
C VAL A 78 -2.90 0.56 -11.20
N THR A 79 -2.90 -0.77 -11.27
CA THR A 79 -2.50 -1.53 -12.47
C THR A 79 -2.90 -3.00 -12.36
N LYS A 80 -2.74 -3.78 -13.44
CA LYS A 80 -2.69 -5.25 -13.34
C LYS A 80 -1.33 -5.64 -12.74
N SER A 81 -1.37 -6.26 -11.56
CA SER A 81 -0.23 -6.69 -10.79
C SER A 81 0.54 -7.82 -11.48
N PRO A 82 1.88 -7.71 -11.61
CA PRO A 82 2.72 -8.83 -11.99
C PRO A 82 2.83 -9.87 -10.86
N LEU A 83 2.68 -9.47 -9.59
CA LEU A 83 2.74 -10.39 -8.46
C LEU A 83 1.50 -11.30 -8.43
N THR A 84 0.31 -10.72 -8.42
CA THR A 84 -0.94 -11.48 -8.25
C THR A 84 -1.55 -11.92 -9.58
N GLY A 85 -1.25 -11.24 -10.69
CA GLY A 85 -1.93 -11.44 -11.97
C GLY A 85 -3.35 -10.85 -12.03
N SER A 86 -3.77 -10.12 -11.01
CA SER A 86 -5.04 -9.38 -10.95
C SER A 86 -4.80 -7.89 -10.71
N LEU A 87 -5.85 -7.10 -10.50
CA LEU A 87 -5.74 -5.71 -10.12
C LEU A 87 -4.97 -5.55 -8.80
N THR A 88 -4.16 -4.50 -8.72
CA THR A 88 -3.63 -3.97 -7.46
C THR A 88 -3.81 -2.46 -7.42
N HIS A 89 -3.96 -1.94 -6.22
CA HIS A 89 -3.86 -0.52 -5.91
C HIS A 89 -2.80 -0.36 -4.82
N SER A 90 -1.97 0.67 -4.88
CA SER A 90 -0.88 0.92 -3.94
C SER A 90 -0.77 2.41 -3.65
N ASN A 91 -0.71 2.79 -2.38
CA ASN A 91 -0.82 4.19 -1.95
C ASN A 91 0.49 4.71 -1.38
N ALA A 92 0.87 5.93 -1.72
CA ALA A 92 2.05 6.61 -1.19
C ALA A 92 1.70 7.99 -0.64
N GLY A 93 2.50 8.47 0.31
CA GLY A 93 2.44 9.84 0.83
C GLY A 93 3.45 10.77 0.15
N GLY A 94 3.91 11.78 0.90
CA GLY A 94 4.90 12.75 0.44
C GLY A 94 4.26 14.00 -0.16
N ASN A 95 4.89 14.56 -1.19
CA ASN A 95 4.50 15.81 -1.84
C ASN A 95 4.03 15.64 -3.31
N PHE A 96 4.09 14.43 -3.88
CA PHE A 96 3.83 14.22 -5.32
C PHE A 96 2.43 14.65 -5.75
N ALA A 97 1.38 14.20 -5.05
CA ALA A 97 0.00 14.57 -5.37
C ALA A 97 -0.21 16.09 -5.30
N TYR A 98 0.36 16.73 -4.27
CA TYR A 98 0.29 18.18 -4.10
C TYR A 98 0.94 18.91 -5.29
N MET A 99 2.15 18.52 -5.67
CA MET A 99 2.87 19.16 -6.77
C MET A 99 2.24 18.88 -8.15
N LEU A 100 1.71 17.67 -8.37
CA LEU A 100 1.00 17.32 -9.60
C LEU A 100 -0.25 18.17 -9.80
N ARG A 101 -1.07 18.34 -8.74
CA ARG A 101 -2.25 19.20 -8.80
C ARG A 101 -1.89 20.67 -9.01
N ARG A 102 -0.82 21.15 -8.38
CA ARG A 102 -0.33 22.52 -8.62
C ARG A 102 0.24 22.70 -10.03
N ALA A 103 0.71 21.63 -10.66
CA ALA A 103 1.10 21.61 -12.07
C ALA A 103 -0.11 21.56 -13.02
N GLY A 104 -1.35 21.45 -12.51
CA GLY A 104 -2.57 21.57 -13.29
C GLY A 104 -3.29 20.26 -13.62
N TYR A 105 -2.83 19.13 -13.07
CA TYR A 105 -3.35 17.79 -13.36
C TYR A 105 -3.67 17.00 -12.10
N ASP A 106 -4.68 16.14 -12.16
CA ASP A 106 -5.15 15.31 -11.03
C ASP A 106 -4.71 13.84 -11.18
N GLY A 107 -4.12 13.48 -12.31
CA GLY A 107 -3.73 12.11 -12.59
C GLY A 107 -2.90 11.91 -13.87
N ILE A 108 -2.25 10.75 -13.95
CA ILE A 108 -1.46 10.33 -15.10
C ILE A 108 -1.81 8.87 -15.45
N ILE A 109 -2.05 8.59 -16.72
CA ILE A 109 -2.20 7.26 -17.29
C ILE A 109 -1.00 7.00 -18.18
N VAL A 110 -0.24 5.95 -17.90
CA VAL A 110 0.90 5.54 -18.72
C VAL A 110 0.57 4.23 -19.41
N GLU A 111 0.65 4.23 -20.74
CA GLU A 111 0.49 3.07 -21.62
C GLU A 111 1.67 2.93 -22.58
N GLY A 112 1.70 1.85 -23.34
CA GLY A 112 2.82 1.55 -24.23
C GLY A 112 4.11 1.24 -23.48
N LYS A 113 5.23 1.33 -24.18
CA LYS A 113 6.59 1.09 -23.70
C LYS A 113 7.56 1.91 -24.56
N ALA A 114 8.46 2.65 -23.90
CA ALA A 114 9.48 3.44 -24.58
C ALA A 114 10.59 2.56 -25.19
N GLU A 115 11.24 3.04 -26.24
CA GLU A 115 12.37 2.35 -26.87
C GLU A 115 13.65 2.41 -26.03
N GLU A 116 13.88 3.48 -25.27
CA GLU A 116 14.99 3.60 -24.32
C GLU A 116 14.44 4.09 -22.96
N PRO A 117 15.21 3.99 -21.86
CA PRO A 117 14.81 4.58 -20.59
C PRO A 117 14.44 6.06 -20.69
N VAL A 118 13.25 6.42 -20.20
CA VAL A 118 12.73 7.81 -20.17
C VAL A 118 12.18 8.20 -18.80
N TYR A 119 11.97 9.49 -18.58
CA TYR A 119 11.16 10.02 -17.49
C TYR A 119 10.14 11.03 -18.01
N ILE A 120 9.03 11.22 -17.29
CA ILE A 120 8.00 12.22 -17.63
C ILE A 120 8.23 13.46 -16.77
N LEU A 121 8.29 14.64 -17.39
CA LEU A 121 8.34 15.93 -16.71
C LEU A 121 7.02 16.67 -16.90
N ILE A 122 6.39 17.05 -15.78
CA ILE A 122 5.20 17.89 -15.73
C ILE A 122 5.56 19.16 -14.97
N LYS A 123 5.65 20.29 -15.67
CA LYS A 123 6.11 21.56 -15.09
C LYS A 123 5.20 22.69 -15.55
N GLU A 124 4.48 23.32 -14.62
CA GLU A 124 3.59 24.46 -14.90
C GLU A 124 2.59 24.20 -16.05
N GLY A 125 2.00 23.01 -16.07
CA GLY A 125 1.03 22.62 -17.10
C GLY A 125 1.64 22.05 -18.38
N GLU A 126 2.95 22.14 -18.58
CA GLU A 126 3.63 21.52 -19.72
C GLU A 126 4.05 20.08 -19.39
N VAL A 127 3.87 19.17 -20.35
CA VAL A 127 4.21 17.75 -20.21
C VAL A 127 5.23 17.37 -21.28
N SER A 128 6.32 16.72 -20.90
CA SER A 128 7.32 16.20 -21.84
C SER A 128 7.87 14.84 -21.42
N ILE A 129 8.24 14.02 -22.40
CA ILE A 129 9.00 12.78 -22.21
C ILE A 129 10.48 13.12 -22.42
N ARG A 130 11.34 12.70 -21.49
CA ARG A 130 12.77 13.05 -21.46
C ARG A 130 13.63 11.80 -21.38
N PRO A 131 14.81 11.75 -22.05
CA PRO A 131 15.74 10.63 -21.90
C PRO A 131 16.19 10.44 -20.45
N ALA A 132 16.31 9.19 -20.00
CA ALA A 132 16.71 8.82 -18.64
C ALA A 132 17.80 7.74 -18.60
N LYS A 133 18.49 7.48 -19.72
CA LYS A 133 19.51 6.43 -19.82
C LYS A 133 20.66 6.62 -18.83
N HIS A 134 21.05 7.85 -18.54
CA HIS A 134 22.08 8.21 -17.56
C HIS A 134 21.60 8.09 -16.10
N ILE A 135 20.30 7.92 -15.88
CA ILE A 135 19.68 7.73 -14.56
C ILE A 135 19.36 6.25 -14.30
N TRP A 136 19.12 5.47 -15.36
CA TRP A 136 18.88 4.03 -15.28
C TRP A 136 20.02 3.30 -14.56
N GLY A 137 19.70 2.35 -13.69
CA GLY A 137 20.65 1.65 -12.82
C GLY A 137 20.93 2.34 -11.48
N LYS A 138 20.59 3.63 -11.32
CA LYS A 138 20.76 4.33 -10.04
C LYS A 138 19.72 3.86 -9.02
N TRP A 139 20.16 3.75 -7.77
CA TRP A 139 19.30 3.52 -6.60
C TRP A 139 18.31 4.66 -6.44
N THR A 140 17.16 4.40 -5.81
CA THR A 140 16.02 5.31 -5.78
C THR A 140 16.35 6.69 -5.21
N GLY A 141 17.21 6.80 -4.19
CA GLY A 141 17.65 8.09 -3.64
C GLY A 141 18.48 8.89 -4.64
N ALA A 142 19.51 8.25 -5.22
CA ALA A 142 20.37 8.86 -6.24
C ALA A 142 19.62 9.17 -7.55
N ALA A 143 18.67 8.33 -7.93
CA ALA A 143 17.80 8.53 -9.08
C ALA A 143 16.86 9.72 -8.86
N THR A 144 16.25 9.84 -7.68
CA THR A 144 15.40 10.99 -7.32
C THR A 144 16.18 12.29 -7.45
N LYS A 145 17.40 12.31 -6.90
CA LYS A 145 18.30 13.48 -7.00
C LYS A 145 18.61 13.84 -8.45
N ALA A 146 19.01 12.85 -9.26
CA ALA A 146 19.34 13.07 -10.67
C ALA A 146 18.12 13.56 -11.48
N LEU A 147 16.92 13.01 -11.22
CA LEU A 147 15.68 13.47 -11.87
C LEU A 147 15.35 14.93 -11.55
N LEU A 148 15.60 15.37 -10.31
CA LEU A 148 15.40 16.76 -9.89
C LEU A 148 16.39 17.70 -10.59
N GLU A 149 17.67 17.33 -10.59
CA GLU A 149 18.74 18.11 -11.22
C GLU A 149 18.50 18.25 -12.73
N ASP A 150 18.15 17.16 -13.42
CA ASP A 150 17.75 17.16 -14.83
C ASP A 150 16.53 18.04 -15.12
N ALA A 151 15.57 18.11 -14.19
CA ALA A 151 14.37 18.94 -14.31
C ALA A 151 14.62 20.43 -13.94
N GLY A 152 15.86 20.79 -13.60
CA GLY A 152 16.28 22.13 -13.26
C GLY A 152 15.97 22.54 -11.82
N PHE A 153 15.90 21.58 -10.89
CA PHE A 153 15.76 21.83 -9.45
C PHE A 153 17.04 21.46 -8.71
N GLU A 154 17.19 21.98 -7.49
CA GLU A 154 18.16 21.42 -6.55
C GLU A 154 17.82 19.96 -6.27
N GLY A 155 18.84 19.14 -6.00
CA GLY A 155 18.73 17.73 -5.61
C GLY A 155 18.07 17.47 -4.24
N ASP A 156 17.10 18.30 -3.85
CA ASP A 156 16.31 18.25 -2.62
C ASP A 156 14.87 17.81 -2.96
N GLU A 157 14.48 16.65 -2.45
CA GLU A 157 13.19 16.01 -2.75
C GLU A 157 11.96 16.79 -2.25
N ARG A 158 12.15 17.89 -1.51
CA ARG A 158 11.07 18.80 -1.11
C ARG A 158 10.70 19.80 -2.22
N LYS A 159 11.57 20.00 -3.21
CA LYS A 159 11.41 21.05 -4.25
C LYS A 159 10.36 20.72 -5.29
N ALA A 160 10.20 19.44 -5.62
CA ALA A 160 9.21 18.95 -6.58
C ALA A 160 8.69 17.57 -6.15
N GLY A 161 7.58 17.15 -6.74
CA GLY A 161 7.08 15.79 -6.61
C GLY A 161 7.86 14.87 -7.55
N VAL A 162 8.39 13.76 -7.05
CA VAL A 162 9.06 12.74 -7.86
C VAL A 162 8.46 11.37 -7.53
N ALA A 163 8.13 10.60 -8.56
CA ALA A 163 7.92 9.17 -8.50
C ALA A 163 9.08 8.49 -9.23
N THR A 164 9.73 7.48 -8.64
CA THR A 164 10.90 6.82 -9.25
C THR A 164 10.94 5.33 -8.92
N ILE A 165 11.51 4.55 -9.81
CA ILE A 165 11.89 3.15 -9.55
C ILE A 165 13.40 3.04 -9.29
N GLY A 166 13.77 1.99 -8.57
CA GLY A 166 15.16 1.55 -8.39
C GLY A 166 15.46 0.32 -9.25
N PRO A 167 16.66 -0.28 -9.09
CA PRO A 167 17.07 -1.48 -9.81
C PRO A 167 16.05 -2.63 -9.75
N ALA A 168 15.36 -2.84 -8.63
CA ALA A 168 14.33 -3.89 -8.53
C ALA A 168 13.19 -3.70 -9.56
N GLY A 169 12.75 -2.46 -9.76
CA GLY A 169 11.74 -2.14 -10.77
C GLY A 169 12.27 -2.24 -12.18
N GLU A 170 13.48 -1.73 -12.43
CA GLU A 170 14.16 -1.80 -13.73
C GLU A 170 14.36 -3.23 -14.22
N ASN A 171 14.70 -4.13 -13.30
CA ASN A 171 14.88 -5.56 -13.56
C ASN A 171 13.59 -6.37 -13.36
N LEU A 172 12.42 -5.73 -13.32
CA LEU A 172 11.11 -6.39 -13.32
C LEU A 172 10.88 -7.36 -12.14
N SER A 173 11.47 -7.11 -10.97
CA SER A 173 11.14 -7.90 -9.78
C SER A 173 9.67 -7.75 -9.45
N ARG A 174 8.93 -8.86 -9.30
CA ARG A 174 7.47 -8.83 -9.05
C ARG A 174 7.09 -8.17 -7.72
N ILE A 175 8.07 -7.98 -6.84
CA ILE A 175 7.92 -7.34 -5.54
C ILE A 175 8.53 -5.92 -5.51
N ALA A 176 8.74 -5.30 -6.68
CA ALA A 176 9.22 -3.92 -6.78
C ALA A 176 8.10 -2.88 -6.55
N GLY A 177 8.43 -1.84 -5.78
CA GLY A 177 7.58 -0.69 -5.52
C GLY A 177 8.01 0.56 -6.29
N ILE A 178 7.21 1.63 -6.17
CA ILE A 178 7.57 2.97 -6.67
C ILE A 178 7.86 3.86 -5.45
N ARG A 179 9.06 4.45 -5.42
CA ARG A 179 9.43 5.46 -4.43
C ARG A 179 8.85 6.81 -4.84
N PHE A 180 8.31 7.54 -3.88
CA PHE A 180 7.91 8.93 -3.99
C PHE A 180 8.80 9.83 -3.11
N SER A 181 9.02 11.06 -3.55
CA SER A 181 9.79 12.10 -2.86
C SER A 181 9.17 12.51 -1.51
N ASP A 182 9.91 13.32 -0.75
CA ASP A 182 9.53 13.83 0.58
C ASP A 182 9.56 12.71 1.66
N TYR A 183 10.78 12.26 1.96
CA TYR A 183 11.18 11.28 2.98
C TYR A 183 10.85 9.82 2.65
N GLU A 184 11.41 9.26 1.56
CA GLU A 184 11.35 7.82 1.21
C GLU A 184 9.94 7.20 1.27
N ARG A 185 8.98 7.74 0.50
CA ARG A 185 7.59 7.25 0.47
C ARG A 185 7.43 6.14 -0.55
N PHE A 186 6.51 5.20 -0.34
CA PHE A 186 6.35 4.07 -1.26
C PHE A 186 4.90 3.76 -1.58
N ALA A 187 4.63 3.57 -2.87
CA ALA A 187 3.60 2.67 -3.33
C ALA A 187 4.28 1.30 -3.48
N GLY A 188 4.35 0.54 -2.39
CA GLY A 188 5.22 -0.64 -2.30
C GLY A 188 4.65 -1.88 -2.99
N ARG A 189 3.44 -2.28 -2.60
CA ARG A 189 2.95 -3.64 -2.84
C ARG A 189 2.35 -3.87 -4.22
N GLY A 190 2.22 -5.14 -4.59
CA GLY A 190 1.61 -5.58 -5.85
C GLY A 190 2.49 -5.48 -7.08
N GLY A 191 3.77 -5.11 -6.95
CA GLY A 191 4.71 -5.08 -8.08
C GLY A 191 4.53 -3.89 -9.03
N VAL A 192 4.00 -2.77 -8.53
CA VAL A 192 3.76 -1.57 -9.36
C VAL A 192 5.05 -0.97 -9.94
N GLY A 193 6.18 -1.10 -9.23
CA GLY A 193 7.49 -0.65 -9.72
C GLY A 193 7.99 -1.48 -10.90
N ALA A 194 7.65 -2.76 -10.94
CA ALA A 194 8.00 -3.66 -12.03
C ALA A 194 7.24 -3.33 -13.31
N VAL A 195 5.96 -2.95 -13.19
CA VAL A 195 5.17 -2.46 -14.34
C VAL A 195 5.75 -1.15 -14.86
N MET A 196 6.18 -0.25 -13.98
CA MET A 196 6.83 1.00 -14.38
C MET A 196 8.15 0.73 -15.11
N GLY A 197 8.95 -0.24 -14.63
CA GLY A 197 10.16 -0.68 -15.31
C GLY A 197 9.92 -1.38 -16.64
N SER A 198 8.85 -2.19 -16.79
CA SER A 198 8.55 -2.89 -18.05
C SER A 198 8.25 -1.93 -19.21
N LYS A 199 7.80 -0.72 -18.86
CA LYS A 199 7.56 0.39 -19.78
C LYS A 199 8.79 1.24 -20.09
N ARG A 200 9.95 0.94 -19.48
CA ARG A 200 11.19 1.74 -19.52
C ARG A 200 10.99 3.16 -18.97
N LEU A 201 10.08 3.34 -18.02
CA LEU A 201 9.82 4.62 -17.35
C LEU A 201 10.60 4.67 -16.03
N LYS A 202 11.68 5.45 -15.97
CA LYS A 202 12.52 5.60 -14.76
C LYS A 202 11.83 6.41 -13.67
N GLY A 203 11.11 7.47 -14.06
CA GLY A 203 10.50 8.37 -13.11
C GLY A 203 9.49 9.33 -13.71
N ILE A 204 8.82 10.07 -12.83
CA ILE A 204 7.91 11.17 -13.13
C ILE A 204 8.26 12.32 -12.19
N VAL A 205 8.51 13.50 -12.73
CA VAL A 205 8.73 14.73 -11.97
C VAL A 205 7.55 15.67 -12.21
N ALA A 206 6.95 16.17 -11.13
CA ALA A 206 5.82 17.07 -11.17
C ALA A 206 6.08 18.33 -10.34
N TRP A 207 5.81 19.49 -10.90
CA TRP A 207 5.93 20.77 -10.21
C TRP A 207 5.01 21.83 -10.81
N GLY A 208 4.40 22.66 -9.96
CA GLY A 208 3.71 23.86 -10.41
C GLY A 208 3.31 24.76 -9.26
N THR A 209 2.73 25.91 -9.60
CA THR A 209 2.46 26.98 -8.64
C THR A 209 0.99 27.28 -8.39
N ARG A 210 0.06 26.65 -9.15
CA ARG A 210 -1.39 26.92 -9.08
C ARG A 210 -1.92 26.96 -7.64
N ASP A 211 -2.75 27.96 -7.33
CA ASP A 211 -3.48 28.04 -6.06
C ASP A 211 -4.64 27.04 -6.06
N LEU A 212 -4.47 25.93 -5.36
CA LEU A 212 -5.51 24.90 -5.26
C LEU A 212 -6.73 25.38 -4.46
N TYR A 213 -6.58 26.34 -3.54
CA TYR A 213 -7.71 26.88 -2.78
C TYR A 213 -8.68 27.70 -3.64
N SER A 214 -8.31 28.01 -4.90
CA SER A 214 -9.26 28.56 -5.87
C SER A 214 -10.32 27.55 -6.33
N LEU A 215 -10.15 26.26 -6.02
CA LEU A 215 -11.06 25.18 -6.43
C LEU A 215 -12.24 24.96 -5.47
N VAL A 216 -12.19 25.53 -4.26
CA VAL A 216 -13.27 25.39 -3.26
C VAL A 216 -14.27 26.53 -3.36
N VAL A 217 -15.55 26.24 -3.07
CA VAL A 217 -16.65 27.21 -3.18
C VAL A 217 -16.48 28.41 -2.26
N ASP A 218 -16.17 28.18 -0.98
CA ASP A 218 -15.93 29.24 0.02
C ASP A 218 -14.57 29.02 0.67
N ARG A 219 -13.56 29.75 0.19
CA ARG A 219 -12.18 29.65 0.69
C ARG A 219 -12.06 29.94 2.18
N LYS A 220 -12.78 30.95 2.69
CA LYS A 220 -12.65 31.38 4.08
C LYS A 220 -13.22 30.31 5.00
N LYS A 221 -14.44 29.86 4.72
CA LYS A 221 -15.12 28.81 5.49
C LYS A 221 -14.37 27.47 5.39
N TRP A 222 -13.85 27.14 4.21
CA TRP A 222 -13.04 25.95 4.01
C TRP A 222 -11.79 25.93 4.91
N ILE A 223 -11.03 27.03 4.95
CA ILE A 223 -9.84 27.14 5.81
C ILE A 223 -10.23 27.03 7.29
N GLU A 224 -11.31 27.68 7.70
CA GLU A 224 -11.78 27.63 9.09
C GLU A 224 -12.13 26.20 9.53
N GLU A 225 -13.00 25.51 8.78
CA GLU A 225 -13.45 24.16 9.13
C GLU A 225 -12.34 23.12 9.04
N THR A 226 -11.51 23.19 8.00
CA THR A 226 -10.38 22.25 7.87
C THR A 226 -9.32 22.47 8.94
N SER A 227 -9.14 23.70 9.44
CA SER A 227 -8.25 23.97 10.57
C SER A 227 -8.78 23.36 11.88
N LYS A 228 -10.09 23.41 12.13
CA LYS A 228 -10.72 22.76 13.29
C LYS A 228 -10.53 21.24 13.23
N LEU A 229 -10.77 20.64 12.08
CA LEU A 229 -10.55 19.19 11.86
C LEU A 229 -9.07 18.81 12.00
N ALA A 230 -8.15 19.63 11.49
CA ALA A 230 -6.72 19.37 11.62
C ALA A 230 -6.27 19.37 13.09
N GLN A 231 -6.77 20.32 13.89
CA GLN A 231 -6.52 20.35 15.33
C GLN A 231 -7.13 19.15 16.05
N ARG A 232 -8.34 18.74 15.67
CA ARG A 232 -8.99 17.53 16.22
C ARG A 232 -8.11 16.30 16.02
N ILE A 233 -7.63 16.08 14.78
CA ILE A 233 -6.73 14.98 14.44
C ILE A 233 -5.40 15.08 15.21
N ALA A 234 -4.75 16.24 15.18
CA ALA A 234 -3.44 16.43 15.82
C ALA A 234 -3.48 16.20 17.35
N ASN A 235 -4.60 16.52 17.99
CA ASN A 235 -4.78 16.36 19.42
C ASN A 235 -5.16 14.94 19.85
N GLY A 236 -5.58 14.09 18.91
CA GLY A 236 -5.95 12.70 19.15
C GLY A 236 -4.79 11.85 19.71
N PRO A 237 -5.05 10.90 20.62
CA PRO A 237 -4.00 10.09 21.23
C PRO A 237 -3.22 9.27 20.20
N THR A 238 -3.88 8.67 19.21
CA THR A 238 -3.16 7.92 18.16
C THR A 238 -2.20 8.80 17.38
N ALA A 239 -2.60 10.03 17.05
CA ALA A 239 -1.76 10.96 16.32
C ALA A 239 -0.48 11.33 17.11
N LYS A 240 -0.62 11.60 18.41
CA LYS A 240 0.53 11.90 19.30
C LYS A 240 1.49 10.72 19.42
N THR A 241 0.94 9.51 19.55
CA THR A 241 1.73 8.28 19.59
C THR A 241 2.50 8.06 18.29
N LEU A 242 1.83 8.20 17.14
CA LEU A 242 2.45 8.10 15.82
C LEU A 242 3.52 9.18 15.59
N HIS A 243 3.30 10.40 16.06
CA HIS A 243 4.30 11.46 15.98
C HIS A 243 5.56 11.11 16.79
N THR A 244 5.37 10.54 17.98
CA THR A 244 6.46 10.25 18.91
C THR A 244 7.29 9.04 18.48
N TYR A 245 6.64 7.93 18.15
CA TYR A 245 7.28 6.62 17.95
C TYR A 245 7.20 6.10 16.52
N GLY A 246 6.50 6.82 15.62
CA GLY A 246 6.12 6.28 14.32
C GLY A 246 5.13 5.12 14.45
N THR A 247 4.96 4.38 13.36
CA THR A 247 4.10 3.19 13.34
C THR A 247 4.67 2.03 14.16
N ASN A 248 5.99 1.99 14.35
CA ASN A 248 6.68 0.88 15.00
C ASN A 248 6.41 0.73 16.51
N ILE A 249 5.66 1.67 17.11
CA ILE A 249 5.03 1.46 18.43
C ILE A 249 4.18 0.17 18.48
N LEU A 250 3.69 -0.28 17.33
CA LEU A 250 2.92 -1.51 17.20
C LEU A 250 3.75 -2.77 17.47
N MET A 251 5.08 -2.73 17.39
CA MET A 251 5.92 -3.91 17.61
C MET A 251 5.62 -4.57 18.96
N ASN A 252 5.70 -3.80 20.05
CA ASN A 252 5.43 -4.29 21.39
C ASN A 252 3.93 -4.58 21.61
N ILE A 253 3.05 -3.72 21.11
CA ILE A 253 1.60 -3.89 21.26
C ILE A 253 1.13 -5.21 20.64
N ILE A 254 1.53 -5.48 19.40
CA ILE A 254 1.10 -6.68 18.67
C ILE A 254 1.79 -7.94 19.21
N ASN A 255 3.05 -7.85 19.65
CA ASN A 255 3.73 -8.95 20.33
C ASN A 255 3.03 -9.35 21.64
N SER A 256 2.56 -8.35 22.43
CA SER A 256 1.91 -8.55 23.73
C SER A 256 0.60 -9.34 23.66
N VAL A 257 -0.10 -9.27 22.52
CA VAL A 257 -1.34 -10.03 22.27
C VAL A 257 -1.08 -11.35 21.53
N GLY A 258 0.19 -11.71 21.30
CA GLY A 258 0.58 -12.91 20.57
C GLY A 258 0.23 -12.86 19.07
N GLY A 259 0.15 -11.65 18.50
CA GLY A 259 -0.22 -11.43 17.12
C GLY A 259 0.92 -11.04 16.20
N LEU A 260 2.19 -11.08 16.64
CA LEU A 260 3.37 -10.69 15.86
C LEU A 260 3.94 -11.91 15.12
N PRO A 261 3.70 -12.08 13.81
CA PRO A 261 4.16 -13.25 13.08
C PRO A 261 5.68 -13.37 13.14
N THR A 262 6.17 -14.54 13.52
CA THR A 262 7.59 -14.76 13.77
C THR A 262 8.05 -16.00 13.02
N ARG A 263 9.19 -15.90 12.31
CA ARG A 263 9.77 -16.99 11.51
C ARG A 263 8.76 -17.56 10.51
N ASN A 264 8.33 -16.76 9.54
CA ASN A 264 7.29 -17.10 8.56
C ASN A 264 5.96 -17.57 9.19
N PHE A 265 5.44 -16.88 10.20
CA PHE A 265 4.20 -17.28 10.90
C PHE A 265 4.28 -18.69 11.55
N GLU A 266 5.45 -19.16 11.97
CA GLU A 266 5.53 -20.37 12.81
C GLU A 266 4.88 -20.13 14.19
N THR A 267 5.02 -18.92 14.72
CA THR A 267 4.37 -18.46 15.95
C THR A 267 4.00 -16.97 15.86
N GLY A 268 3.23 -16.47 16.83
CA GLY A 268 2.75 -15.09 16.92
C GLY A 268 3.50 -14.26 17.98
N TYR A 269 4.66 -14.73 18.45
CA TYR A 269 5.45 -14.07 19.49
C TYR A 269 6.93 -14.11 19.14
N PHE A 270 7.58 -12.94 19.25
CA PHE A 270 9.03 -12.79 19.11
C PHE A 270 9.65 -12.36 20.43
N GLU A 271 10.61 -13.16 20.91
CA GLU A 271 11.29 -12.95 22.18
C GLU A 271 12.18 -11.70 22.20
N GLU A 272 12.64 -11.21 21.05
CA GLU A 272 13.48 -10.02 20.92
C GLU A 272 12.73 -8.78 20.39
N ALA A 273 11.39 -8.80 20.36
CA ALA A 273 10.57 -7.71 19.82
C ALA A 273 10.92 -6.33 20.39
N GLU A 274 11.24 -6.25 21.68
CA GLU A 274 11.64 -5.00 22.35
C GLU A 274 12.89 -4.38 21.72
N LYS A 275 13.86 -5.18 21.26
CA LYS A 275 15.12 -4.67 20.68
C LYS A 275 14.90 -3.97 19.34
N ILE A 276 13.79 -4.25 18.68
CA ILE A 276 13.39 -3.67 17.40
C ILE A 276 12.09 -2.86 17.54
N SER A 277 11.71 -2.46 18.77
CA SER A 277 10.48 -1.72 19.03
C SER A 277 10.55 -0.27 18.58
N GLY A 278 9.40 0.40 18.48
CA GLY A 278 9.34 1.83 18.18
C GLY A 278 10.06 2.65 19.26
N GLU A 279 9.90 2.24 20.51
CA GLU A 279 10.50 2.84 21.69
C GLU A 279 12.04 2.72 21.66
N TYR A 280 12.55 1.51 21.45
CA TYR A 280 14.00 1.26 21.38
C TYR A 280 14.64 2.00 20.20
N ILE A 281 14.06 1.90 19.00
CA ILE A 281 14.61 2.56 17.81
C ILE A 281 14.56 4.08 17.95
N LYS A 282 13.48 4.63 18.53
CA LYS A 282 13.34 6.06 18.82
C LYS A 282 14.47 6.58 19.72
N GLN A 283 14.78 5.84 20.78
CA GLN A 283 15.79 6.24 21.74
C GLN A 283 17.22 6.19 21.17
N ASN A 284 17.50 5.23 20.29
CA ASN A 284 18.88 4.90 19.91
C ASN A 284 19.28 5.36 18.50
N TYR A 285 18.35 5.46 17.55
CA TYR A 285 18.69 5.65 16.12
C TYR A 285 17.94 6.79 15.42
N VAL A 286 16.80 7.24 15.93
CA VAL A 286 16.02 8.32 15.27
C VAL A 286 16.73 9.66 15.42
N VAL A 287 16.94 10.32 14.28
CA VAL A 287 17.59 11.63 14.21
C VAL A 287 16.66 12.75 13.76
N GLU A 288 15.56 12.43 13.06
CA GLU A 288 14.58 13.43 12.60
C GLU A 288 13.16 12.88 12.58
N VAL A 289 12.19 13.80 12.71
CA VAL A 289 10.75 13.54 12.61
C VAL A 289 10.14 14.47 11.56
N HIS A 290 9.41 13.90 10.61
CA HIS A 290 8.81 14.65 9.50
C HIS A 290 7.37 14.22 9.20
N GLY A 291 6.68 15.03 8.40
CA GLY A 291 5.36 14.70 7.85
C GLY A 291 5.40 14.55 6.34
N CYS A 292 4.33 13.98 5.79
CA CYS A 292 4.00 14.25 4.39
C CYS A 292 3.57 15.72 4.25
N ALA A 293 3.58 16.25 3.03
CA ALA A 293 3.01 17.57 2.76
C ALA A 293 1.61 17.72 3.39
N GLN A 294 1.37 18.82 4.10
CA GLN A 294 0.07 19.15 4.70
C GLN A 294 -0.46 18.09 5.71
N CYS A 295 0.42 17.39 6.42
CA CYS A 295 0.02 16.38 7.41
C CYS A 295 0.06 16.93 8.86
N PRO A 296 -1.05 16.86 9.62
CA PRO A 296 -1.07 17.26 11.03
C PRO A 296 -0.50 16.20 12.00
N ILE A 297 -0.22 14.98 11.53
CA ILE A 297 0.26 13.86 12.38
C ILE A 297 1.80 13.79 12.41
N ALA A 298 2.44 14.00 11.25
CA ALA A 298 3.90 13.91 11.10
C ALA A 298 4.53 12.64 11.72
N CYS A 299 4.10 11.45 11.25
CA CYS A 299 4.52 10.16 11.81
C CYS A 299 5.91 9.66 11.38
N THR A 300 6.61 10.38 10.50
CA THR A 300 7.79 9.84 9.80
C THR A 300 9.00 9.92 10.71
N GLN A 301 9.62 8.77 10.98
CA GLN A 301 10.86 8.70 11.74
C GLN A 301 12.01 8.41 10.77
N MET A 302 13.06 9.22 10.80
CA MET A 302 14.29 9.00 10.03
C MET A 302 15.41 8.56 10.96
N VAL A 303 16.11 7.48 10.59
CA VAL A 303 17.17 6.87 11.39
C VAL A 303 18.54 6.97 10.74
N GLU A 304 19.59 6.89 11.56
CA GLU A 304 20.98 6.71 11.12
C GLU A 304 21.66 5.59 11.93
N VAL A 305 22.46 4.76 11.24
CA VAL A 305 23.37 3.80 11.88
C VAL A 305 24.80 4.17 11.46
N LYS A 306 25.55 4.77 12.39
CA LYS A 306 26.83 5.45 12.10
C LYS A 306 28.06 4.56 12.19
N SER A 307 27.97 3.46 12.94
CA SER A 307 29.09 2.57 13.27
C SER A 307 28.67 1.11 13.22
N GLY A 308 29.63 0.21 13.42
CA GLY A 308 29.37 -1.23 13.38
C GLY A 308 29.31 -1.81 11.97
N PRO A 309 29.12 -3.14 11.85
CA PRO A 309 29.11 -3.86 10.58
C PRO A 309 27.90 -3.51 9.70
N TYR A 310 26.81 -3.03 10.31
CA TYR A 310 25.55 -2.73 9.61
C TYR A 310 25.37 -1.23 9.30
N LYS A 311 26.39 -0.40 9.48
CA LYS A 311 26.31 1.03 9.15
C LYS A 311 25.89 1.27 7.69
N PHE A 312 25.23 2.39 7.46
CA PHE A 312 24.87 2.85 6.12
C PHE A 312 25.04 4.36 5.99
N ILE A 313 25.16 4.83 4.75
CA ILE A 313 25.34 6.25 4.44
C ILE A 313 23.96 6.91 4.36
N GLY A 314 23.85 8.08 4.98
CA GLY A 314 22.63 8.87 5.00
C GLY A 314 21.58 8.32 5.97
N LYS A 315 20.34 8.72 5.74
CA LYS A 315 19.19 8.37 6.57
C LYS A 315 18.34 7.30 5.90
N ALA A 316 17.58 6.57 6.70
CA ALA A 316 16.54 5.65 6.23
C ALA A 316 15.23 5.98 6.92
N LYS A 317 14.12 5.88 6.19
CA LYS A 317 12.80 5.78 6.79
C LYS A 317 12.50 4.33 7.16
N TYR A 318 11.94 4.11 8.35
CA TYR A 318 11.40 2.82 8.76
C TYR A 318 9.92 2.91 9.09
N GLU A 319 9.25 1.76 9.08
CA GLU A 319 7.84 1.58 9.45
C GLU A 319 7.70 0.24 10.18
N TYR A 320 6.61 0.07 10.94
CA TYR A 320 6.29 -1.17 11.65
C TYR A 320 6.40 -2.43 10.78
N GLU A 321 5.74 -2.41 9.63
CA GLU A 321 5.71 -3.53 8.70
C GLU A 321 7.10 -3.87 8.15
N ASN A 322 7.95 -2.86 7.95
CA ASN A 322 9.31 -3.07 7.48
C ASN A 322 10.15 -3.78 8.55
N THR A 323 10.08 -3.27 9.79
CA THR A 323 10.81 -3.80 10.94
C THR A 323 10.31 -5.20 11.33
N TRP A 324 9.03 -5.49 11.13
CA TRP A 324 8.52 -6.85 11.27
C TRP A 324 9.06 -7.75 10.15
N ALA A 325 8.88 -7.35 8.89
CA ALA A 325 9.14 -8.19 7.73
C ALA A 325 10.62 -8.58 7.60
N LEU A 326 11.52 -7.66 7.99
CA LEU A 326 12.98 -7.85 7.91
C LEU A 326 13.63 -8.16 9.28
N GLY A 327 12.82 -8.15 10.35
CA GLY A 327 13.21 -8.48 11.72
C GLY A 327 12.54 -9.77 12.18
N ALA A 328 11.44 -9.65 12.94
CA ALA A 328 10.73 -10.77 13.57
C ALA A 328 10.33 -11.89 12.59
N ASN A 329 9.89 -11.55 11.38
CA ASN A 329 9.51 -12.55 10.38
C ASN A 329 10.70 -13.43 9.92
N LEU A 330 11.92 -12.88 10.00
CA LEU A 330 13.18 -13.57 9.69
C LEU A 330 13.91 -14.07 10.95
N GLY A 331 13.34 -13.82 12.13
CA GLY A 331 13.95 -14.11 13.43
C GLY A 331 15.13 -13.20 13.79
N VAL A 332 15.28 -12.05 13.13
CA VAL A 332 16.39 -11.10 13.35
C VAL A 332 16.00 -10.09 14.44
N GLY A 333 16.68 -10.17 15.59
CA GLY A 333 16.50 -9.24 16.72
C GLY A 333 17.55 -8.12 16.82
N ASN A 334 18.48 -8.03 15.87
CA ASN A 334 19.49 -6.97 15.83
C ASN A 334 18.93 -5.72 15.12
N PRO A 335 18.76 -4.58 15.82
CA PRO A 335 18.15 -3.38 15.23
C PRO A 335 19.00 -2.75 14.13
N GLU A 336 20.33 -2.78 14.22
CA GLU A 336 21.19 -2.19 13.17
C GLU A 336 21.11 -2.99 11.87
N ALA A 337 21.06 -4.32 11.97
CA ALA A 337 20.90 -5.20 10.82
C ALA A 337 19.52 -5.04 10.16
N ASP A 338 18.46 -4.97 10.97
CA ASP A 338 17.10 -4.71 10.49
C ASP A 338 17.03 -3.36 9.73
N LEU A 339 17.49 -2.27 10.35
CA LEU A 339 17.51 -0.94 9.73
C LEU A 339 18.39 -0.90 8.46
N LYS A 340 19.47 -1.69 8.40
CA LYS A 340 20.29 -1.85 7.20
C LYS A 340 19.52 -2.52 6.07
N LEU A 341 18.81 -3.61 6.33
CA LEU A 341 17.98 -4.28 5.33
C LEU A 341 16.86 -3.34 4.84
N GLN A 342 16.24 -2.57 5.73
CA GLN A 342 15.26 -1.56 5.35
C GLN A 342 15.85 -0.47 4.44
N LYS A 343 17.03 0.05 4.77
CA LYS A 343 17.73 1.04 3.93
C LYS A 343 17.97 0.48 2.52
N LEU A 344 18.41 -0.78 2.42
CA LEU A 344 18.64 -1.44 1.14
C LEU A 344 17.35 -1.64 0.36
N ALA A 345 16.28 -2.10 1.01
CA ALA A 345 14.97 -2.26 0.38
C ALA A 345 14.47 -0.94 -0.21
N ASN A 346 14.55 0.16 0.55
CA ASN A 346 14.15 1.48 0.09
C ASN A 346 14.99 1.94 -1.13
N GLU A 347 16.32 1.81 -1.04
CA GLU A 347 17.23 2.27 -2.12
C GLU A 347 17.13 1.42 -3.39
N LEU A 348 16.93 0.11 -3.26
CA LEU A 348 16.82 -0.78 -4.42
C LEU A 348 15.40 -0.79 -5.02
N GLY A 349 14.41 -0.31 -4.26
CA GLY A 349 13.03 -0.12 -4.72
C GLY A 349 12.11 -1.32 -4.48
N PHE A 350 12.26 -2.00 -3.34
CA PHE A 350 11.45 -3.16 -2.96
C PHE A 350 10.24 -2.81 -2.08
N ASP A 351 9.18 -3.61 -2.22
CA ASP A 351 8.21 -3.82 -1.15
C ASP A 351 8.86 -4.60 -0.01
N THR A 352 9.04 -3.97 1.15
CA THR A 352 9.64 -4.58 2.34
C THR A 352 8.87 -5.79 2.86
N ILE A 353 7.53 -5.75 2.81
CA ILE A 353 6.68 -6.87 3.26
C ILE A 353 6.93 -8.09 2.37
N SER A 354 6.79 -7.92 1.05
CA SER A 354 6.98 -9.03 0.12
C SER A 354 8.44 -9.49 0.06
N LEU A 355 9.42 -8.59 0.24
CA LEU A 355 10.83 -8.95 0.38
C LEU A 355 11.05 -9.84 1.61
N GLY A 356 10.58 -9.42 2.78
CA GLY A 356 10.67 -10.18 4.02
C GLY A 356 9.98 -11.54 3.92
N ASN A 357 8.76 -11.59 3.40
CA ASN A 357 8.04 -12.86 3.20
C ASN A 357 8.79 -13.80 2.23
N THR A 358 9.39 -13.26 1.18
CA THR A 358 10.15 -14.08 0.22
C THR A 358 11.43 -14.63 0.84
N LEU A 359 12.15 -13.81 1.62
CA LEU A 359 13.32 -14.25 2.37
C LEU A 359 12.94 -15.30 3.44
N ALA A 360 11.79 -15.14 4.10
CA ALA A 360 11.29 -16.09 5.08
C ALA A 360 10.98 -17.46 4.44
N VAL A 361 10.35 -17.48 3.26
CA VAL A 361 10.17 -18.71 2.47
C VAL A 361 11.52 -19.31 2.07
N ALA A 362 12.49 -18.50 1.66
CA ALA A 362 13.82 -18.97 1.29
C ALA A 362 14.55 -19.64 2.47
N ILE A 363 14.48 -19.05 3.68
CA ILE A 363 15.04 -19.65 4.91
C ILE A 363 14.36 -21.00 5.19
N GLU A 364 13.02 -21.06 5.11
CA GLU A 364 12.30 -22.31 5.36
C GLU A 364 12.65 -23.41 4.35
N LEU A 365 12.78 -23.05 3.07
CA LEU A 365 13.23 -23.97 2.02
C LEU A 365 14.66 -24.47 2.25
N ALA A 366 15.56 -23.60 2.70
CA ALA A 366 16.94 -23.97 3.03
C ALA A 366 16.98 -24.95 4.20
N LYS A 367 16.24 -24.68 5.28
CA LYS A 367 16.11 -25.58 6.44
C LYS A 367 15.51 -26.94 6.08
N LYS A 368 14.63 -26.98 5.07
CA LYS A 368 14.07 -28.22 4.50
C LYS A 368 15.00 -28.93 3.50
N GLY A 369 16.21 -28.41 3.27
CA GLY A 369 17.16 -28.96 2.29
C GLY A 369 16.72 -28.82 0.83
N LYS A 370 15.75 -27.93 0.56
CA LYS A 370 15.22 -27.68 -0.80
C LYS A 370 15.95 -26.55 -1.51
N LEU A 371 16.54 -25.62 -0.76
CA LEU A 371 17.35 -24.53 -1.29
C LEU A 371 18.78 -24.63 -0.76
N ASN A 372 19.76 -24.79 -1.66
CA ASN A 372 21.17 -25.03 -1.30
C ASN A 372 21.92 -23.72 -1.00
N ILE A 373 21.41 -22.94 -0.05
CA ILE A 373 22.02 -21.71 0.45
C ILE A 373 22.00 -21.78 1.97
N PRO A 374 23.13 -21.49 2.67
CA PRO A 374 23.19 -21.55 4.12
C PRO A 374 22.41 -20.38 4.74
N LEU A 375 21.09 -20.56 4.89
CA LEU A 375 20.19 -19.59 5.49
C LEU A 375 19.62 -20.15 6.79
N GLU A 376 19.69 -19.34 7.85
CA GLU A 376 19.15 -19.68 9.15
C GLU A 376 18.30 -18.53 9.71
N TRP A 377 17.33 -18.87 10.55
CA TRP A 377 16.56 -17.88 11.28
C TRP A 377 17.50 -17.03 12.16
N GLY A 378 17.37 -15.71 12.06
CA GLY A 378 18.12 -14.76 12.89
C GLY A 378 19.54 -14.44 12.43
N ASP A 379 20.03 -15.01 11.32
CA ASP A 379 21.30 -14.58 10.71
C ASP A 379 21.06 -13.57 9.57
N PRO A 380 21.31 -12.27 9.78
CA PRO A 380 21.11 -11.25 8.75
C PRO A 380 22.24 -11.21 7.71
N THR A 381 23.38 -11.86 7.97
CA THR A 381 24.60 -11.74 7.14
C THR A 381 24.37 -12.16 5.69
N PRO A 382 23.85 -13.37 5.39
CA PRO A 382 23.59 -13.76 4.00
C PRO A 382 22.43 -12.99 3.37
N LEU A 383 21.52 -12.44 4.18
CA LEU A 383 20.33 -11.73 3.68
C LEU A 383 20.70 -10.43 2.96
N ILE A 384 21.71 -9.71 3.44
CA ILE A 384 22.17 -8.47 2.82
C ILE A 384 22.62 -8.70 1.38
N ASP A 385 23.40 -9.75 1.12
CA ASP A 385 23.85 -10.13 -0.23
C ASP A 385 22.67 -10.57 -1.11
N LEU A 386 21.75 -11.35 -0.56
CA LEU A 386 20.55 -11.79 -1.27
C LEU A 386 19.68 -10.61 -1.74
N VAL A 387 19.52 -9.57 -0.92
CA VAL A 387 18.73 -8.38 -1.30
C VAL A 387 19.33 -7.70 -2.55
N TYR A 388 20.66 -7.63 -2.67
CA TYR A 388 21.30 -7.14 -3.89
C TYR A 388 21.06 -8.07 -5.07
N LYS A 389 21.29 -9.37 -4.90
CA LYS A 389 21.08 -10.37 -5.95
C LYS A 389 19.65 -10.35 -6.47
N MET A 390 18.67 -10.18 -5.59
CA MET A 390 17.26 -10.01 -5.95
C MET A 390 17.04 -8.78 -6.82
N ALA A 391 17.65 -7.64 -6.47
CA ALA A 391 17.43 -6.38 -7.19
C ALA A 391 17.98 -6.42 -8.62
N TYR A 392 19.06 -7.17 -8.83
CA TYR A 392 19.72 -7.33 -10.12
C TYR A 392 19.41 -8.66 -10.81
N ARG A 393 18.54 -9.49 -10.23
CA ARG A 393 18.24 -10.85 -10.69
C ARG A 393 19.50 -11.69 -10.94
N ASP A 394 20.48 -11.60 -10.04
CA ASP A 394 21.74 -12.34 -10.13
C ASP A 394 21.63 -13.71 -9.44
N GLY A 395 21.92 -14.79 -10.19
CA GLY A 395 21.84 -16.16 -9.71
C GLY A 395 20.49 -16.49 -9.07
N ILE A 396 20.49 -16.96 -7.82
CA ILE A 396 19.26 -17.24 -7.07
C ILE A 396 18.35 -16.02 -6.90
N GLY A 397 18.90 -14.81 -6.99
CA GLY A 397 18.15 -13.57 -6.92
C GLY A 397 17.07 -13.47 -7.98
N ASP A 398 17.25 -14.10 -9.15
CA ASP A 398 16.21 -14.16 -10.19
C ASP A 398 14.95 -14.89 -9.70
N GLU A 399 15.13 -16.01 -9.01
CA GLU A 399 14.01 -16.81 -8.49
C GLU A 399 13.31 -16.12 -7.33
N LEU A 400 14.10 -15.54 -6.42
CA LEU A 400 13.59 -14.79 -5.28
C LEU A 400 12.84 -13.52 -5.74
N ALA A 401 13.27 -12.88 -6.83
CA ALA A 401 12.59 -11.71 -7.37
C ALA A 401 11.16 -12.00 -7.90
N GLU A 402 10.76 -13.27 -8.03
CA GLU A 402 9.40 -13.69 -8.41
C GLU A 402 8.38 -13.68 -7.26
N GLY A 403 8.85 -13.51 -6.01
CA GLY A 403 8.04 -13.44 -4.80
C GLY A 403 7.74 -14.80 -4.16
N ASP A 404 7.40 -14.73 -2.86
CA ASP A 404 7.11 -15.83 -1.94
C ASP A 404 6.21 -16.94 -2.51
N TYR A 405 5.07 -16.60 -3.14
CA TYR A 405 4.16 -17.59 -3.70
C TYR A 405 4.81 -18.43 -4.80
N ARG A 406 5.44 -17.78 -5.79
CA ARG A 406 6.07 -18.48 -6.92
C ARG A 406 7.26 -19.30 -6.46
N LEU A 407 8.03 -18.77 -5.52
CA LEU A 407 9.16 -19.47 -4.91
C LEU A 407 8.69 -20.75 -4.21
N ALA A 408 7.70 -20.64 -3.31
CA ALA A 408 7.12 -21.78 -2.60
C ALA A 408 6.58 -22.86 -3.56
N MET A 409 5.83 -22.46 -4.59
CA MET A 409 5.32 -23.39 -5.59
C MET A 409 6.44 -24.07 -6.39
N LYS A 410 7.47 -23.31 -6.81
CA LYS A 410 8.59 -23.83 -7.62
C LYS A 410 9.35 -24.95 -6.90
N TYR A 411 9.55 -24.81 -5.59
CA TYR A 411 10.22 -25.81 -4.76
C TYR A 411 9.26 -26.85 -4.17
N GLY A 412 8.01 -26.91 -4.65
CA GLY A 412 7.01 -27.89 -4.22
C GLY A 412 6.72 -27.83 -2.72
N GLU A 413 6.71 -26.62 -2.14
CA GLU A 413 6.47 -26.38 -0.71
C GLU A 413 5.35 -25.36 -0.50
N PRO A 414 4.10 -25.68 -0.88
CA PRO A 414 3.00 -24.73 -0.79
C PRO A 414 2.67 -24.29 0.64
N GLU A 415 2.99 -25.09 1.67
CA GLU A 415 2.79 -24.70 3.08
C GLU A 415 3.73 -23.57 3.54
N ALA A 416 4.84 -23.30 2.83
CA ALA A 416 5.73 -22.19 3.12
C ALA A 416 5.10 -20.83 2.77
N PHE A 417 4.18 -20.79 1.81
CA PHE A 417 3.49 -19.55 1.45
C PHE A 417 2.36 -19.24 2.43
N VAL A 418 2.46 -18.09 3.10
CA VAL A 418 1.44 -17.56 4.02
C VAL A 418 0.89 -16.26 3.44
N GLY A 419 -0.17 -16.36 2.63
CA GLY A 419 -0.73 -15.21 1.93
C GLY A 419 -2.02 -15.51 1.20
N SER A 420 -2.57 -14.53 0.49
CA SER A 420 -3.75 -14.70 -0.36
C SER A 420 -3.50 -14.09 -1.73
N ARG A 421 -4.10 -14.69 -2.77
CA ARG A 421 -3.98 -14.24 -4.18
C ARG A 421 -2.53 -14.10 -4.68
N GLY A 422 -1.61 -14.90 -4.13
CA GLY A 422 -0.18 -14.86 -4.48
C GLY A 422 0.60 -13.69 -3.86
N GLN A 423 0.04 -12.99 -2.87
CA GLN A 423 0.72 -11.97 -2.08
C GLN A 423 0.76 -12.37 -0.61
N GLY A 424 1.95 -12.40 -0.01
CA GLY A 424 2.17 -12.74 1.40
C GLY A 424 1.48 -11.80 2.39
N PHE A 425 1.13 -12.32 3.56
CA PHE A 425 0.47 -11.54 4.61
C PHE A 425 1.42 -10.54 5.29
N PRO A 426 0.88 -9.39 5.75
CA PRO A 426 1.57 -8.43 6.62
C PRO A 426 1.69 -8.89 8.09
N ALA A 427 2.21 -7.98 8.94
CA ALA A 427 2.65 -8.17 10.33
C ALA A 427 1.60 -8.53 11.40
N TYR A 428 0.49 -9.16 11.04
CA TYR A 428 -0.57 -9.51 11.99
C TYR A 428 -0.99 -10.96 11.82
N ASP A 429 -0.87 -11.77 12.86
CA ASP A 429 -1.23 -13.18 12.81
C ASP A 429 -2.75 -13.37 12.96
N PRO A 430 -3.46 -13.88 11.93
CA PRO A 430 -4.91 -14.06 11.99
C PRO A 430 -5.37 -15.05 13.07
N ARG A 431 -4.48 -15.86 13.65
CA ARG A 431 -4.80 -16.79 14.73
C ARG A 431 -4.96 -16.06 16.07
N ALA A 432 -4.34 -14.90 16.22
CA ALA A 432 -4.46 -14.03 17.39
C ALA A 432 -5.34 -12.79 17.13
N LEU A 433 -5.39 -12.28 15.89
CA LEU A 433 -6.21 -11.14 15.47
C LEU A 433 -7.23 -11.62 14.44
N LYS A 434 -8.35 -12.17 14.94
CA LYS A 434 -9.26 -13.02 14.15
C LYS A 434 -9.95 -12.28 13.01
N SER A 435 -10.08 -10.96 13.07
CA SER A 435 -10.62 -10.17 11.96
C SER A 435 -9.79 -10.33 10.67
N PHE A 436 -8.48 -10.57 10.79
CA PHE A 436 -7.63 -10.84 9.63
C PHE A 436 -7.87 -12.21 8.99
N ALA A 437 -8.55 -13.14 9.65
CA ALA A 437 -8.98 -14.39 9.03
C ALA A 437 -9.98 -14.14 7.89
N ILE A 438 -10.65 -12.98 7.89
CA ILE A 438 -11.53 -12.51 6.81
C ILE A 438 -10.88 -11.37 6.02
N ALA A 439 -10.33 -10.35 6.68
CA ALA A 439 -9.81 -9.16 6.00
C ALA A 439 -8.70 -9.48 4.99
N TYR A 440 -7.74 -10.34 5.34
CA TYR A 440 -6.65 -10.68 4.41
C TYR A 440 -7.08 -11.55 3.24
N VAL A 441 -7.93 -12.54 3.49
CA VAL A 441 -8.33 -13.48 2.45
C VAL A 441 -9.32 -12.84 1.49
N THR A 442 -10.05 -11.79 1.90
CA THR A 442 -11.03 -11.05 1.06
C THR A 442 -10.47 -9.77 0.42
N ALA A 443 -9.27 -9.32 0.80
CA ALA A 443 -8.60 -8.16 0.19
C ALA A 443 -8.42 -8.36 -1.33
N ASN A 444 -8.87 -7.38 -2.12
CA ASN A 444 -8.84 -7.45 -3.59
C ASN A 444 -7.41 -7.39 -4.15
N ARG A 445 -6.47 -6.68 -3.49
CA ARG A 445 -5.08 -6.61 -3.96
C ARG A 445 -4.19 -7.78 -3.49
N GLY A 446 -4.79 -8.83 -2.93
CA GLY A 446 -4.10 -9.87 -2.18
C GLY A 446 -3.83 -9.44 -0.74
N GLY A 447 -3.31 -10.37 0.06
CA GLY A 447 -3.27 -10.25 1.51
C GLY A 447 -2.65 -8.94 1.99
N ASP A 448 -3.44 -8.06 2.59
CA ASP A 448 -3.03 -6.69 2.96
C ASP A 448 -3.89 -6.11 4.10
N HIS A 449 -3.26 -5.46 5.08
CA HIS A 449 -3.90 -4.99 6.30
C HIS A 449 -4.61 -3.64 6.15
N LEU A 450 -4.29 -2.87 5.10
CA LEU A 450 -4.90 -1.55 4.88
C LEU A 450 -6.17 -1.62 4.04
N GLU A 451 -6.60 -2.80 3.59
CA GLU A 451 -7.95 -2.98 3.05
C GLU A 451 -8.99 -3.07 4.16
N ALA A 452 -8.67 -3.71 5.30
CA ALA A 452 -9.41 -3.60 6.54
C ALA A 452 -8.47 -3.82 7.73
N TYR A 453 -8.34 -2.82 8.59
CA TYR A 453 -7.30 -2.79 9.61
C TYR A 453 -7.82 -3.22 10.98
N GLY A 454 -7.90 -4.54 11.18
CA GLY A 454 -8.38 -5.21 12.40
C GLY A 454 -7.93 -4.61 13.74
N PRO A 455 -6.65 -4.21 13.91
CA PRO A 455 -6.16 -3.65 15.16
C PRO A 455 -6.93 -2.40 15.62
N THR A 456 -7.61 -1.68 14.73
CA THR A 456 -8.46 -0.56 15.14
C THR A 456 -9.51 -0.97 16.17
N TRP A 457 -10.28 -2.03 15.96
CA TRP A 457 -11.31 -2.48 16.92
C TRP A 457 -10.80 -3.58 17.86
N GLU A 458 -9.88 -4.44 17.40
CA GLU A 458 -9.36 -5.56 18.21
C GLU A 458 -8.30 -5.14 19.23
N VAL A 459 -7.58 -4.03 18.97
CA VAL A 459 -6.51 -3.53 19.84
C VAL A 459 -6.88 -2.14 20.39
N LEU A 460 -7.14 -1.17 19.51
CA LEU A 460 -7.33 0.24 19.88
C LEU A 460 -8.76 0.58 20.36
N GLY A 461 -9.76 -0.24 20.01
CA GLY A 461 -11.16 -0.04 20.40
C GLY A 461 -11.90 1.06 19.64
N VAL A 462 -11.64 1.17 18.34
CA VAL A 462 -12.25 2.14 17.41
C VAL A 462 -12.96 1.37 16.27
N PRO A 463 -14.26 1.60 16.02
CA PRO A 463 -15.16 2.48 16.78
C PRO A 463 -15.51 1.93 18.18
N GLU A 464 -15.43 0.61 18.35
CA GLU A 464 -15.69 -0.09 19.60
C GLU A 464 -14.68 -1.23 19.81
N LYS A 465 -14.49 -1.65 21.06
CA LYS A 465 -13.56 -2.72 21.42
C LYS A 465 -14.20 -4.08 21.18
N VAL A 466 -13.51 -4.91 20.41
CA VAL A 466 -13.86 -6.31 20.19
C VAL A 466 -12.74 -7.17 20.75
N ASP A 467 -13.08 -8.26 21.45
CA ASP A 467 -12.08 -9.23 21.88
C ASP A 467 -11.47 -9.91 20.64
N PRO A 468 -10.14 -9.78 20.43
CA PRO A 468 -9.46 -10.39 19.29
C PRO A 468 -9.62 -11.90 19.24
N LEU A 469 -9.73 -12.60 20.38
CA LEU A 469 -9.75 -14.06 20.47
C LEU A 469 -11.16 -14.66 20.50
N CYS A 470 -12.21 -13.85 20.62
CA CYS A 470 -13.58 -14.35 20.68
C CYS A 470 -14.04 -14.96 19.34
N GLU A 471 -14.52 -16.20 19.38
CA GLU A 471 -14.99 -16.97 18.21
C GLU A 471 -16.41 -17.53 18.41
N THR A 472 -17.26 -16.88 19.22
CA THR A 472 -18.71 -17.15 19.15
C THR A 472 -19.25 -16.66 17.81
N SER A 473 -20.37 -17.21 17.33
CA SER A 473 -20.93 -16.81 16.04
C SER A 473 -21.32 -15.32 16.02
N GLU A 474 -21.74 -14.75 17.16
CA GLU A 474 -21.98 -13.31 17.31
C GLU A 474 -20.69 -12.50 17.18
N CYS A 475 -19.61 -12.93 17.83
CA CYS A 475 -18.30 -12.29 17.71
C CYS A 475 -17.76 -12.35 16.27
N ILE A 476 -17.91 -13.51 15.60
CA ILE A 476 -17.47 -13.68 14.21
C ILE A 476 -18.27 -12.75 13.30
N LYS A 477 -19.61 -12.75 13.42
CA LYS A 477 -20.47 -11.85 12.65
C LYS A 477 -20.10 -10.39 12.86
N LYS A 478 -19.88 -9.97 14.11
CA LYS A 478 -19.48 -8.59 14.41
C LYS A 478 -18.15 -8.21 13.78
N LYS A 479 -17.15 -9.10 13.82
CA LYS A 479 -15.86 -8.90 13.15
C LYS A 479 -16.04 -8.77 11.64
N VAL A 480 -16.89 -9.59 11.02
CA VAL A 480 -17.19 -9.53 9.59
C VAL A 480 -17.85 -8.20 9.21
N GLU A 481 -18.83 -7.72 9.97
CA GLU A 481 -19.48 -6.42 9.76
C GLU A 481 -18.46 -5.27 9.80
N LEU A 482 -17.56 -5.28 10.78
CA LEU A 482 -16.49 -4.30 10.90
C LEU A 482 -15.48 -4.38 9.75
N VAL A 483 -15.13 -5.59 9.29
CA VAL A 483 -14.27 -5.77 8.11
C VAL A 483 -14.92 -5.20 6.85
N VAL A 484 -16.20 -5.46 6.61
CA VAL A 484 -16.92 -4.91 5.44
C VAL A 484 -16.99 -3.39 5.51
N TYR A 485 -17.37 -2.83 6.66
CA TYR A 485 -17.38 -1.38 6.89
C TYR A 485 -16.00 -0.77 6.65
N ALA A 486 -14.95 -1.34 7.24
CA ALA A 486 -13.59 -0.88 7.07
C ALA A 486 -13.15 -0.93 5.61
N GLN A 487 -13.48 -2.00 4.86
CA GLN A 487 -13.18 -2.09 3.43
C GLN A 487 -13.85 -0.98 2.61
N HIS A 488 -15.08 -0.58 2.95
CA HIS A 488 -15.74 0.56 2.31
C HIS A 488 -15.04 1.87 2.64
N LEU A 489 -14.79 2.12 3.93
CA LEU A 489 -14.15 3.35 4.40
C LEU A 489 -12.72 3.49 3.85
N MET A 490 -11.96 2.40 3.77
CA MET A 490 -10.59 2.40 3.25
C MET A 490 -10.55 2.61 1.74
N ALA A 491 -11.48 2.01 0.99
CA ALA A 491 -11.63 2.26 -0.45
C ALA A 491 -12.02 3.72 -0.73
N LEU A 492 -12.92 4.28 0.09
CA LEU A 492 -13.28 5.69 0.05
C LEU A 492 -12.06 6.58 0.35
N ALA A 493 -11.35 6.33 1.46
CA ALA A 493 -10.17 7.09 1.85
C ALA A 493 -9.07 7.08 0.78
N ASP A 494 -8.78 5.94 0.15
CA ASP A 494 -7.79 5.84 -0.94
C ASP A 494 -8.21 6.55 -2.24
N SER A 495 -9.51 6.82 -2.41
CA SER A 495 -10.08 7.47 -3.61
C SER A 495 -10.19 8.98 -3.42
N VAL A 496 -10.43 9.42 -2.19
CA VAL A 496 -10.24 10.81 -1.79
C VAL A 496 -8.75 11.13 -1.60
N THR A 497 -7.90 10.10 -1.45
CA THR A 497 -6.46 10.15 -1.13
C THR A 497 -6.14 10.79 0.23
N PHE A 498 -6.91 10.39 1.24
CA PHE A 498 -6.62 10.65 2.64
C PHE A 498 -5.67 9.62 3.23
N CYS A 499 -4.82 10.06 4.15
CA CYS A 499 -4.05 9.14 4.98
C CYS A 499 -4.99 8.36 5.92
N LYS A 500 -4.97 7.03 5.84
CA LYS A 500 -5.74 6.13 6.71
C LYS A 500 -5.40 6.25 8.19
N PHE A 501 -4.25 6.81 8.56
CA PHE A 501 -3.94 7.12 9.96
C PHE A 501 -4.89 8.14 10.57
N ALA A 502 -5.54 8.97 9.74
CA ALA A 502 -6.59 9.86 10.20
C ALA A 502 -7.89 9.11 10.59
N THR A 503 -8.02 7.80 10.34
CA THR A 503 -9.22 7.01 10.68
C THR A 503 -8.98 6.03 11.84
N LEU A 504 -7.81 6.08 12.50
CA LEU A 504 -7.41 5.14 13.55
C LEU A 504 -7.73 5.62 14.97
N ASP A 505 -8.51 6.68 15.10
CA ASP A 505 -8.83 7.34 16.35
C ASP A 505 -10.30 7.74 16.36
N LYS A 506 -10.92 7.83 17.54
CA LYS A 506 -12.30 8.33 17.68
C LYS A 506 -12.41 9.79 17.24
N GLU A 507 -11.33 10.55 17.38
CA GLU A 507 -11.19 11.93 16.90
C GLU A 507 -10.83 12.02 15.40
N GLY A 508 -10.75 10.87 14.73
CA GLY A 508 -10.40 10.74 13.31
C GLY A 508 -11.45 11.27 12.33
N LEU A 509 -11.21 11.04 11.04
CA LEU A 509 -12.10 11.38 9.93
C LEU A 509 -12.84 10.12 9.47
N PHE A 510 -14.17 10.20 9.44
CA PHE A 510 -15.05 9.13 8.98
C PHE A 510 -15.96 9.63 7.85
N GLU A 511 -16.88 8.79 7.38
CA GLU A 511 -17.80 9.11 6.28
C GLU A 511 -18.58 10.41 6.47
N LYS A 512 -18.94 10.75 7.72
CA LYS A 512 -19.64 12.00 8.05
C LYS A 512 -18.77 13.24 7.81
N ASP A 513 -17.50 13.16 8.16
CA ASP A 513 -16.56 14.26 7.99
C ASP A 513 -16.21 14.42 6.51
N LEU A 514 -16.08 13.30 5.79
CA LEU A 514 -15.87 13.31 4.35
C LEU A 514 -17.09 13.90 3.61
N ALA A 515 -18.32 13.49 3.94
CA ALA A 515 -19.53 14.10 3.36
C ALA A 515 -19.57 15.61 3.61
N HIS A 516 -19.30 16.04 4.85
CA HIS A 516 -19.20 17.47 5.19
C HIS A 516 -18.15 18.20 4.34
N LEU A 517 -16.94 17.65 4.19
CA LEU A 517 -15.87 18.24 3.40
C LEU A 517 -16.24 18.34 1.92
N PHE A 518 -16.87 17.32 1.32
CA PHE A 518 -17.30 17.38 -0.08
C PHE A 518 -18.42 18.40 -0.30
N ASN A 519 -19.36 18.49 0.64
CA ASN A 519 -20.43 19.49 0.60
C ASN A 519 -19.87 20.91 0.73
N LEU A 520 -18.90 21.11 1.62
CA LEU A 520 -18.26 22.40 1.82
C LEU A 520 -17.35 22.80 0.66
N ALA A 521 -16.54 21.88 0.14
CA ALA A 521 -15.61 22.14 -0.94
C ALA A 521 -16.34 22.41 -2.26
N PHE A 522 -17.36 21.61 -2.57
CA PHE A 522 -17.88 21.49 -3.93
C PHE A 522 -19.40 21.65 -4.04
N GLY A 523 -20.13 21.76 -2.94
CA GLY A 523 -21.60 21.87 -2.95
C GLY A 523 -22.30 20.60 -3.43
N TRP A 524 -21.71 19.42 -3.17
CA TRP A 524 -22.21 18.18 -3.74
C TRP A 524 -23.54 17.67 -3.16
N ASP A 525 -23.88 18.10 -1.94
CA ASP A 525 -25.07 17.67 -1.19
C ASP A 525 -25.15 16.14 -1.02
N VAL A 526 -24.02 15.52 -0.66
CA VAL A 526 -23.91 14.09 -0.40
C VAL A 526 -24.10 13.75 1.07
N THR A 527 -24.67 12.58 1.35
CA THR A 527 -24.82 12.04 2.73
C THR A 527 -23.65 11.13 3.12
N PRO A 528 -23.45 10.85 4.43
CA PRO A 528 -22.46 9.88 4.88
C PRO A 528 -22.65 8.47 4.29
N GLU A 529 -23.90 8.03 4.13
CA GLU A 529 -24.26 6.72 3.57
C GLU A 529 -23.90 6.64 2.08
N GLU A 530 -24.13 7.72 1.32
CA GLU A 530 -23.72 7.81 -0.08
C GLU A 530 -22.20 7.74 -0.23
N MET A 531 -21.46 8.35 0.69
CA MET A 531 -19.99 8.26 0.73
C MET A 531 -19.51 6.83 0.98
N LEU A 532 -20.12 6.10 1.93
CA LEU A 532 -19.79 4.68 2.14
C LEU A 532 -20.18 3.82 0.94
N MET A 533 -21.30 4.11 0.27
CA MET A 533 -21.73 3.41 -0.94
C MET A 533 -20.73 3.58 -2.09
N ILE A 534 -20.04 4.73 -2.20
CA ILE A 534 -18.92 4.90 -3.13
C ILE A 534 -17.80 3.89 -2.81
N GLY A 535 -17.43 3.74 -1.54
CA GLY A 535 -16.46 2.74 -1.10
C GLY A 535 -16.87 1.31 -1.45
N GLU A 536 -18.13 0.95 -1.21
CA GLU A 536 -18.69 -0.35 -1.59
C GLU A 536 -18.64 -0.60 -3.10
N ARG A 537 -19.03 0.41 -3.90
CA ARG A 537 -19.00 0.36 -5.37
C ARG A 537 -17.58 0.08 -5.87
N ILE A 538 -16.60 0.79 -5.35
CA ILE A 538 -15.19 0.62 -5.72
C ILE A 538 -14.70 -0.78 -5.38
N PHE A 539 -15.00 -1.27 -4.18
CA PHE A 539 -14.58 -2.62 -3.76
C PHE A 539 -15.17 -3.70 -4.67
N ASN A 540 -16.40 -3.52 -5.16
CA ASN A 540 -17.03 -4.45 -6.10
C ASN A 540 -16.44 -4.37 -7.52
N ILE A 541 -16.02 -3.19 -8.01
CA ILE A 541 -15.29 -3.06 -9.29
C ILE A 541 -14.02 -3.90 -9.29
N GLU A 542 -13.27 -3.81 -8.20
CA GLU A 542 -12.02 -4.56 -8.06
C GLU A 542 -12.30 -6.06 -7.97
N ARG A 543 -13.38 -6.45 -7.28
CA ARG A 543 -13.83 -7.84 -7.27
C ARG A 543 -14.19 -8.34 -8.67
N LEU A 544 -14.88 -7.53 -9.47
CA LEU A 544 -15.19 -7.85 -10.87
C LEU A 544 -13.93 -8.00 -11.72
N PHE A 545 -12.80 -7.38 -11.35
CA PHE A 545 -11.53 -7.62 -12.04
C PHE A 545 -11.04 -9.05 -11.85
N HIS A 546 -11.20 -9.63 -10.65
CA HIS A 546 -10.92 -11.06 -10.41
C HIS A 546 -11.82 -11.96 -11.26
N VAL A 547 -13.12 -11.62 -11.36
CA VAL A 547 -14.08 -12.35 -12.19
C VAL A 547 -13.69 -12.26 -13.67
N LYS A 548 -13.34 -11.07 -14.14
CA LYS A 548 -12.86 -10.82 -15.50
C LYS A 548 -11.62 -11.66 -15.83
N GLU A 549 -10.63 -11.73 -14.95
CA GLU A 549 -9.45 -12.56 -15.16
C GLU A 549 -9.74 -14.07 -14.98
N GLY A 550 -10.83 -14.43 -14.30
CA GLY A 550 -11.16 -15.82 -13.98
C GLY A 550 -10.24 -16.42 -12.92
N ARG A 551 -9.65 -15.59 -12.06
CA ARG A 551 -8.62 -15.98 -11.09
C ARG A 551 -8.87 -15.30 -9.74
N TRP A 552 -8.63 -16.02 -8.65
CA TRP A 552 -8.75 -15.50 -7.27
C TRP A 552 -10.17 -15.08 -6.86
N VAL A 553 -11.18 -15.65 -7.51
CA VAL A 553 -12.60 -15.34 -7.25
C VAL A 553 -13.08 -15.94 -5.92
N ARG A 554 -12.54 -17.09 -5.50
CA ARG A 554 -12.83 -17.67 -4.18
C ARG A 554 -11.76 -17.25 -3.19
N ASP A 555 -12.20 -16.94 -1.97
CA ASP A 555 -11.34 -16.60 -0.84
C ASP A 555 -10.97 -17.89 -0.07
N GLU A 556 -9.71 -18.04 0.30
CA GLU A 556 -9.19 -19.25 0.95
C GLU A 556 -8.21 -18.91 2.07
N LEU A 557 -8.32 -19.65 3.19
CA LEU A 557 -7.37 -19.56 4.29
C LEU A 557 -6.14 -20.45 4.04
N PRO A 558 -4.91 -19.89 4.11
CA PRO A 558 -3.67 -20.66 3.92
C PRO A 558 -3.52 -21.82 4.90
N PRO A 559 -2.91 -22.95 4.48
CA PRO A 559 -2.78 -24.15 5.31
C PRO A 559 -2.18 -23.88 6.70
N ARG A 560 -1.14 -23.03 6.78
CA ARG A 560 -0.46 -22.70 8.05
C ARG A 560 -1.40 -22.10 9.10
N LEU A 561 -2.35 -21.27 8.67
CA LEU A 561 -3.28 -20.58 9.57
C LEU A 561 -4.46 -21.45 10.02
N ARG A 562 -4.60 -22.66 9.44
CA ARG A 562 -5.59 -23.66 9.89
C ARG A 562 -5.13 -24.37 11.16
N LYS A 563 -3.83 -24.31 11.47
CA LYS A 563 -3.21 -24.89 12.68
C LYS A 563 -3.17 -23.84 13.79
N GLU A 564 -3.33 -24.27 15.04
CA GLU A 564 -3.28 -23.40 16.21
C GLU A 564 -1.87 -22.84 16.45
N LEU A 565 -1.79 -21.69 17.14
CA LEU A 565 -0.52 -21.13 17.61
C LEU A 565 0.12 -22.04 18.67
N PRO A 566 1.41 -22.42 18.51
CA PRO A 566 2.07 -23.33 19.43
C PRO A 566 2.53 -22.65 20.73
N THR A 567 2.82 -21.35 20.69
CA THR A 567 3.41 -20.58 21.79
C THR A 567 2.85 -19.15 21.84
N GLY A 568 3.27 -18.38 22.85
CA GLY A 568 2.89 -16.97 23.03
C GLY A 568 1.52 -16.76 23.69
N PRO A 569 1.12 -15.49 23.88
CA PRO A 569 -0.13 -15.13 24.56
C PRO A 569 -1.40 -15.72 23.95
N ALA A 570 -1.42 -15.96 22.64
CA ALA A 570 -2.55 -16.53 21.90
C ALA A 570 -2.41 -18.05 21.62
N LYS A 571 -1.59 -18.76 22.41
CA LYS A 571 -1.40 -20.21 22.29
C LYS A 571 -2.75 -20.96 22.30
N GLY A 572 -2.90 -21.93 21.39
CA GLY A 572 -4.12 -22.75 21.28
C GLY A 572 -5.25 -22.11 20.47
N HIS A 573 -5.05 -20.90 19.93
CA HIS A 573 -6.02 -20.28 19.01
C HIS A 573 -5.61 -20.52 17.54
N GLY A 574 -6.59 -20.77 16.66
CA GLY A 574 -6.40 -20.97 15.21
C GLY A 574 -7.40 -20.19 14.37
N ALA A 575 -7.14 -19.89 13.09
CA ALA A 575 -7.98 -18.99 12.29
C ALA A 575 -9.14 -19.69 11.54
N LEU A 576 -9.17 -21.03 11.55
CA LEU A 576 -10.06 -21.82 10.68
C LEU A 576 -11.55 -21.59 10.97
N LYS A 577 -11.96 -21.66 12.24
CA LYS A 577 -13.36 -21.50 12.63
C LYS A 577 -13.90 -20.12 12.22
N THR A 578 -13.17 -19.07 12.58
CA THR A 578 -13.52 -17.70 12.19
C THR A 578 -13.65 -17.56 10.67
N PHE A 579 -12.75 -18.18 9.89
CA PHE A 579 -12.84 -18.16 8.44
C PHE A 579 -14.09 -18.89 7.91
N GLU A 580 -14.33 -20.14 8.31
CA GLU A 580 -15.40 -20.98 7.76
C GLU A 580 -16.81 -20.44 8.04
N GLU A 581 -17.03 -19.87 9.22
CA GLU A 581 -18.28 -19.19 9.56
C GLU A 581 -18.32 -17.79 8.95
N GLY A 582 -17.23 -17.03 9.11
CA GLY A 582 -17.20 -15.62 8.73
C GLY A 582 -17.25 -15.37 7.22
N ILE A 583 -16.70 -16.27 6.39
CA ILE A 583 -16.73 -16.07 4.93
C ILE A 583 -18.15 -16.18 4.35
N LYS A 584 -19.00 -17.00 4.97
CA LYS A 584 -20.41 -17.15 4.57
C LYS A 584 -21.18 -15.86 4.89
N GLU A 585 -21.02 -15.34 6.10
CA GLU A 585 -21.61 -14.07 6.51
C GLU A 585 -21.08 -12.91 5.64
N TYR A 586 -19.78 -12.92 5.34
CA TYR A 586 -19.14 -11.92 4.50
C TYR A 586 -19.76 -11.89 3.10
N TYR A 587 -19.92 -13.03 2.44
CA TYR A 587 -20.59 -13.11 1.14
C TYR A 587 -22.06 -12.66 1.20
N ALA A 588 -22.78 -13.04 2.26
CA ALA A 588 -24.17 -12.62 2.44
C ALA A 588 -24.28 -11.08 2.55
N ILE A 589 -23.48 -10.45 3.41
CA ILE A 589 -23.46 -8.99 3.59
C ILE A 589 -23.05 -8.28 2.30
N ARG A 590 -22.08 -8.84 1.58
CA ARG A 590 -21.60 -8.30 0.30
C ARG A 590 -22.61 -8.44 -0.85
N GLY A 591 -23.63 -9.29 -0.70
CA GLY A 591 -24.52 -9.67 -1.80
C GLY A 591 -23.76 -10.43 -2.88
N TRP A 592 -22.93 -11.41 -2.46
CA TRP A 592 -22.09 -12.23 -3.32
C TRP A 592 -22.50 -13.71 -3.25
N VAL A 593 -22.27 -14.45 -4.35
CA VAL A 593 -22.41 -15.91 -4.43
C VAL A 593 -21.10 -16.48 -4.95
N ASP A 594 -20.52 -17.45 -4.23
CA ASP A 594 -19.20 -18.04 -4.57
C ASP A 594 -18.09 -16.99 -4.77
N GLY A 595 -18.17 -15.88 -4.03
CA GLY A 595 -17.23 -14.77 -4.13
C GLY A 595 -17.45 -13.86 -5.34
N LYS A 596 -18.55 -14.00 -6.09
CA LYS A 596 -18.93 -13.08 -7.18
C LYS A 596 -20.07 -12.16 -6.76
N PRO A 597 -20.03 -10.86 -7.08
CA PRO A 597 -21.18 -9.98 -6.93
C PRO A 597 -22.41 -10.51 -7.69
N THR A 598 -23.61 -10.36 -7.14
CA THR A 598 -24.86 -10.66 -7.86
C THR A 598 -25.28 -9.51 -8.77
N TYR A 599 -26.20 -9.78 -9.70
CA TYR A 599 -26.76 -8.75 -10.58
C TYR A 599 -27.48 -7.65 -9.78
N GLU A 600 -28.20 -8.02 -8.72
CA GLU A 600 -28.91 -7.13 -7.81
C GLU A 600 -27.93 -6.19 -7.09
N THR A 601 -26.77 -6.72 -6.69
CA THR A 601 -25.68 -5.92 -6.12
C THR A 601 -25.12 -4.95 -7.16
N LEU A 602 -24.89 -5.39 -8.41
CA LEU A 602 -24.42 -4.50 -9.47
C LEU A 602 -25.43 -3.38 -9.76
N LYS A 603 -26.72 -3.71 -9.85
CA LYS A 603 -27.79 -2.74 -10.09
C LYS A 603 -27.90 -1.71 -8.97
N ARG A 604 -27.89 -2.15 -7.70
CA ARG A 604 -27.91 -1.24 -6.53
C ARG A 604 -26.70 -0.29 -6.52
N LEU A 605 -25.55 -0.76 -6.97
CA LEU A 605 -24.32 0.02 -7.02
C LEU A 605 -24.15 0.81 -8.32
N GLY A 606 -25.09 0.74 -9.29
CA GLY A 606 -24.98 1.42 -10.57
C GLY A 606 -23.82 0.93 -11.43
N LEU A 607 -23.56 -0.38 -11.39
CA LEU A 607 -22.49 -1.09 -12.10
C LEU A 607 -23.05 -2.02 -13.19
N GLU A 608 -24.28 -1.82 -13.66
CA GLU A 608 -24.91 -2.68 -14.69
C GLU A 608 -24.12 -2.73 -16.00
N GLU A 609 -23.29 -1.71 -16.29
CA GLU A 609 -22.38 -1.73 -17.46
C GLU A 609 -21.41 -2.92 -17.44
N PHE A 610 -21.17 -3.52 -16.26
CA PHE A 610 -20.29 -4.67 -16.06
C PHE A 610 -21.03 -6.00 -15.87
N GLN A 611 -22.35 -6.05 -16.07
CA GLN A 611 -23.13 -7.28 -15.87
C GLN A 611 -22.68 -8.45 -16.76
N TYR A 612 -22.02 -8.16 -17.88
CA TYR A 612 -21.47 -9.17 -18.80
C TYR A 612 -20.34 -10.02 -18.19
N LEU A 613 -19.86 -9.64 -17.00
CA LEU A 613 -18.84 -10.39 -16.25
C LEU A 613 -19.44 -11.43 -15.30
N LEU A 614 -20.75 -11.38 -15.02
CA LEU A 614 -21.45 -12.37 -14.19
C LEU A 614 -21.69 -13.64 -15.00
#